data_AF-A0A3D2MIB8-F1
#
_entry.id   AF-A0A3D2MIB8-F1
#
_cell.length_a   1.000
_cell.length_b   1.000
_cell.length_c   1.000
_cell.angle_alpha   90.00
_cell.angle_beta   90.00
_cell.angle_gamma   90.00
#
_symmetry.space_group_name_H-M   'P 1'
#
loop_
_entity.id
_entity.type
_entity.pdbx_description
1 polymer ?
#
loop_
_entity_poly.entity_id
_entity_poly.type
_entity_poly.pdbx_seq_one_letter_code
_entity_poly.pdbx_strand_id
1 'polypeptide(L)'
;MTTITPHAKQCTLINVFTVSPERQQELIDTLVAATEQVIRALPGFISANIHKSVDGVRVTNYAQWENATALQAMLGNPEANAHIEKCR
;
A
#
# COMPACT_ATOMS: atom_id res chain seq x y z
N MET A 1 1.74 -5.55 14.21
CA MET A 1 0.26 -5.52 14.23
C MET A 1 -0.16 -4.06 14.12
N THR A 2 -1.01 -3.73 13.15
CA THR A 2 -1.43 -2.34 12.86
C THR A 2 -2.44 -1.86 13.90
N THR A 3 -2.26 -0.64 14.42
CA THR A 3 -3.19 -0.02 15.37
C THR A 3 -3.70 1.31 14.81
N ILE A 4 -5.00 1.54 14.89
CA ILE A 4 -5.64 2.78 14.47
C ILE A 4 -5.96 3.60 15.72
N THR A 5 -5.22 4.70 15.91
CA THR A 5 -5.37 5.57 17.07
C THR A 5 -5.75 6.97 16.61
N PRO A 6 -6.86 7.56 17.13
CA PRO A 6 -7.19 8.95 16.87
C PRO A 6 -6.04 9.89 17.24
N HIS A 7 -5.86 10.97 16.47
CA HIS A 7 -4.82 11.99 16.68
C HIS A 7 -3.37 11.46 16.68
N ALA A 8 -3.13 10.24 16.18
CA ALA A 8 -1.77 9.76 15.97
C ALA A 8 -1.03 10.67 14.96
N LYS A 9 0.27 10.87 15.18
CA LYS A 9 1.12 11.72 14.32
C LYS A 9 1.44 11.08 12.96
N GLN A 10 1.19 9.79 12.82
CA GLN A 10 1.42 9.03 11.61
C GLN A 10 0.53 9.51 10.45
N CYS A 11 1.06 9.42 9.24
CA CYS A 11 0.29 9.60 8.02
C CYS A 11 -0.30 8.25 7.57
N THR A 12 -1.58 8.25 7.22
CA THR A 12 -2.26 7.05 6.72
C THR A 12 -2.57 7.21 5.24
N LEU A 13 -2.13 6.25 4.44
CA LEU A 13 -2.46 6.13 3.02
C LEU A 13 -3.53 5.05 2.87
N ILE A 14 -4.63 5.39 2.20
CA ILE A 14 -5.71 4.45 1.86
C ILE A 14 -5.86 4.45 0.34
N ASN A 15 -5.35 3.40 -0.30
CA ASN A 15 -5.46 3.23 -1.74
C ASN A 15 -6.50 2.16 -2.06
N VAL A 16 -7.49 2.51 -2.87
CA VAL A 16 -8.54 1.59 -3.33
C VAL A 16 -8.40 1.40 -4.83
N PHE A 17 -8.12 0.17 -5.24
CA PHE A 17 -8.04 -0.23 -6.64
C PHE A 17 -9.37 -0.86 -7.06
N THR A 18 -9.82 -0.54 -8.27
CA THR A 18 -10.92 -1.27 -8.93
C THR A 18 -10.29 -2.27 -9.88
N VAL A 19 -10.74 -3.52 -9.86
CA VAL A 19 -10.13 -4.62 -10.62
C VAL A 19 -11.22 -5.57 -11.10
N SER A 20 -10.97 -6.29 -12.19
CA SER A 20 -11.87 -7.37 -12.60
C SER A 20 -11.74 -8.56 -11.61
N PRO A 21 -12.81 -9.33 -11.37
CA PRO A 21 -12.77 -10.44 -10.43
C PRO A 21 -11.63 -11.44 -10.68
N GLU A 22 -11.32 -11.71 -11.95
CA GLU A 22 -10.30 -12.68 -12.38
C GLU A 22 -8.88 -12.22 -12.04
N ARG A 23 -8.66 -10.91 -11.91
CA ARG A 23 -7.33 -10.31 -11.67
C ARG A 23 -7.14 -9.86 -10.22
N GLN A 24 -8.15 -10.01 -9.36
CA GLN A 24 -8.08 -9.51 -7.98
C GLN A 24 -6.91 -10.13 -7.20
N GLN A 25 -6.67 -11.43 -7.36
CA GLN A 25 -5.57 -12.11 -6.67
C GLN A 25 -4.21 -11.71 -7.21
N GLU A 26 -4.07 -11.60 -8.54
CA GLU A 26 -2.85 -11.13 -9.20
C GLU A 26 -2.42 -9.75 -8.68
N LEU A 27 -3.39 -8.83 -8.53
CA LEU A 27 -3.13 -7.50 -7.98
C LEU A 27 -2.70 -7.57 -6.50
N ILE A 28 -3.33 -8.42 -5.69
CA ILE A 28 -2.92 -8.64 -4.29
C ILE A 28 -1.47 -9.12 -4.23
N ASP A 29 -1.13 -10.15 -5.01
CA ASP A 29 0.21 -10.74 -5.00
C ASP A 29 1.26 -9.71 -5.45
N THR A 30 0.92 -8.87 -6.42
CA THR A 30 1.77 -7.77 -6.90
C THR A 30 2.02 -6.73 -5.81
N LEU A 31 0.97 -6.31 -5.09
CA LEU A 31 1.08 -5.35 -3.98
C LEU A 31 1.87 -5.92 -2.80
N VAL A 32 1.68 -7.22 -2.49
CA VAL A 32 2.45 -7.91 -1.45
C VAL A 32 3.93 -7.96 -1.83
N ALA A 33 4.25 -8.38 -3.05
CA ALA A 33 5.63 -8.46 -3.51
C ALA A 33 6.32 -7.09 -3.49
N ALA A 34 5.67 -6.05 -3.99
CA ALA A 34 6.17 -4.67 -3.94
C ALA A 34 6.45 -4.23 -2.50
N THR A 35 5.54 -4.56 -1.58
CA THR A 35 5.68 -4.21 -0.16
C THR A 35 6.89 -4.90 0.46
N GLU A 36 7.01 -6.22 0.28
CA GLU A 36 8.06 -7.02 0.90
C GLU A 36 9.45 -6.74 0.35
N GLN A 37 9.55 -6.48 -0.95
CA GLN A 37 10.82 -6.32 -1.64
C GLN A 37 11.36 -4.88 -1.53
N VAL A 38 10.48 -3.88 -1.55
CA VAL A 38 10.88 -2.47 -1.69
C VAL A 38 10.31 -1.61 -0.56
N ILE A 39 8.99 -1.50 -0.46
CA ILE A 39 8.34 -0.46 0.36
C ILE A 39 8.69 -0.60 1.84
N ARG A 40 8.76 -1.84 2.36
CA ARG A 40 9.04 -2.06 3.78
C ARG A 40 10.43 -1.61 4.23
N ALA A 41 11.37 -1.47 3.30
CA ALA A 41 12.73 -1.03 3.58
C ALA A 41 12.87 0.50 3.54
N LEU A 42 11.83 1.23 3.11
CA LEU A 42 11.88 2.68 3.00
C LEU A 42 11.79 3.35 4.38
N PRO A 43 12.57 4.43 4.61
CA PRO A 43 12.50 5.18 5.86
C PRO A 43 11.09 5.68 6.17
N GLY A 44 10.69 5.50 7.43
CA GLY A 44 9.37 5.92 7.92
C GLY A 44 8.20 5.00 7.54
N PHE A 45 8.45 3.87 6.87
CA PHE A 45 7.43 2.82 6.73
C PHE A 45 7.06 2.22 8.09
N ILE A 46 5.76 2.09 8.39
CA ILE A 46 5.27 1.44 9.61
C ILE A 46 4.57 0.12 9.27
N SER A 47 3.58 0.17 8.37
CA SER A 47 2.82 -1.02 7.98
C SER A 47 2.13 -0.84 6.63
N ALA A 48 1.81 -1.96 6.00
CA ALA A 48 0.86 -2.06 4.90
C ALA A 48 -0.07 -3.24 5.17
N ASN A 49 -1.35 -3.07 4.89
CA ASN A 49 -2.40 -4.06 5.14
C ASN A 49 -3.25 -4.14 3.87
N ILE A 50 -3.06 -5.22 3.11
CA ILE A 50 -3.70 -5.43 1.82
C ILE A 50 -4.98 -6.24 2.04
N HIS A 51 -6.11 -5.67 1.61
CA HIS A 51 -7.44 -6.23 1.83
C HIS A 51 -8.05 -6.64 0.48
N LYS A 52 -8.53 -7.87 0.43
CA LYS A 52 -9.34 -8.42 -0.65
C LYS A 52 -10.82 -8.08 -0.38
N SER A 53 -11.49 -7.40 -1.29
CA SER A 53 -12.93 -7.20 -1.14
C SER A 53 -13.70 -8.49 -1.36
N VAL A 54 -14.81 -8.66 -0.63
CA VAL A 54 -15.67 -9.86 -0.73
C VAL A 54 -16.42 -9.92 -2.06
N ASP A 55 -16.72 -8.76 -2.65
CA ASP A 55 -17.39 -8.64 -3.96
C ASP A 55 -16.46 -8.93 -5.16
N GLY A 56 -15.17 -9.17 -4.92
CA GLY A 56 -14.20 -9.53 -5.96
C GLY A 56 -13.67 -8.36 -6.79
N VAL A 57 -14.24 -7.16 -6.68
CA VAL A 57 -13.97 -6.06 -7.63
C VAL A 57 -13.05 -4.97 -7.08
N ARG A 58 -12.53 -5.13 -5.87
CA ARG A 58 -11.63 -4.15 -5.23
C ARG A 58 -10.48 -4.80 -4.48
N VAL A 59 -9.37 -4.06 -4.42
CA VAL A 59 -8.26 -4.32 -3.49
C VAL A 59 -7.97 -3.03 -2.75
N THR A 60 -7.85 -3.07 -1.43
CA THR A 60 -7.58 -1.88 -0.60
C THR A 60 -6.28 -2.05 0.16
N ASN A 61 -5.34 -1.13 -0.03
CA ASN A 61 -4.15 -1.04 0.81
C ASN A 61 -4.34 0.04 1.88
N TYR A 62 -4.28 -0.36 3.14
CA TYR A 62 -4.20 0.53 4.30
C TYR A 62 -2.75 0.54 4.80
N ALA A 63 -2.04 1.65 4.58
CA ALA A 63 -0.64 1.78 4.95
C ALA A 63 -0.43 2.94 5.93
N GLN A 64 0.47 2.75 6.89
CA GLN A 64 0.88 3.76 7.85
C GLN A 64 2.34 4.13 7.63
N TRP A 65 2.59 5.44 7.68
CA TRP A 65 3.89 6.07 7.56
C TRP A 65 4.12 6.97 8.76
N GLU A 66 5.35 7.14 9.19
CA GLU A 66 5.72 7.95 10.35
C GLU A 66 5.19 9.40 10.25
N ASN A 67 5.18 9.96 9.04
CA ASN A 67 4.67 11.30 8.75
C ASN A 67 4.41 11.47 7.24
N ALA A 68 3.85 12.63 6.86
CA ALA A 68 3.56 12.95 5.47
C ALA A 68 4.83 13.04 4.59
N THR A 69 5.95 13.50 5.14
CA THR A 69 7.23 13.60 4.40
C THR A 69 7.74 12.22 3.98
N ALA A 70 7.68 11.23 4.87
CA ALA A 70 8.04 9.85 4.56
C ALA A 70 7.17 9.26 3.43
N LEU A 71 5.86 9.51 3.48
CA LEU A 71 4.95 9.12 2.40
C LEU A 71 5.31 9.78 1.06
N GLN A 72 5.57 11.10 1.04
CA GLN A 72 5.96 11.81 -0.18
C GLN A 72 7.30 11.30 -0.73
N ALA A 73 8.25 10.97 0.14
CA ALA A 73 9.53 10.38 -0.27
C ALA A 73 9.32 9.02 -0.96
N MET A 74 8.40 8.18 -0.45
CA MET A 74 8.03 6.92 -1.10
C MET A 74 7.39 7.16 -2.48
N LEU A 75 6.46 8.11 -2.61
CA LEU A 75 5.83 8.45 -3.89
C LEU A 75 6.83 9.02 -4.91
N GLY A 76 7.92 9.63 -4.46
CA GLY A 76 9.02 10.10 -5.31
C GLY A 76 10.06 9.02 -5.65
N ASN A 77 10.01 7.85 -5.01
CA ASN A 77 11.01 6.81 -5.18
C ASN A 77 10.79 6.06 -6.53
N PRO A 78 11.78 6.06 -7.45
CA PRO A 78 11.62 5.42 -8.76
C PRO A 78 11.36 3.91 -8.70
N GLU A 79 11.96 3.22 -7.74
CA GLU A 79 11.79 1.77 -7.55
C GLU A 79 10.38 1.45 -7.02
N ALA A 80 9.89 2.23 -6.06
CA ALA A 80 8.51 2.14 -5.59
C ALA A 80 7.51 2.42 -6.72
N ASN A 81 7.75 3.46 -7.51
CA ASN A 81 6.90 3.85 -8.63
C ASN A 81 6.84 2.77 -9.72
N ALA A 82 7.96 2.12 -10.03
CA ALA A 82 7.98 1.01 -10.98
C ALA A 82 7.08 -0.17 -10.57
N HIS A 83 6.88 -0.37 -9.26
CA HIS A 83 5.94 -1.35 -8.74
C HIS A 83 4.49 -0.83 -8.73
N ILE A 84 4.28 0.44 -8.37
CA ILE A 84 2.94 1.07 -8.36
C ILE A 84 2.33 1.07 -9.77
N GLU A 85 3.13 1.34 -10.81
CA GLU A 85 2.64 1.32 -12.20
C GLU A 85 2.18 -0.06 -12.66
N LYS A 86 2.70 -1.15 -12.08
CA LYS A 86 2.22 -2.51 -12.34
C LYS A 86 0.85 -2.81 -11.69
N CYS A 87 0.41 -1.93 -10.78
CA CYS A 87 -0.86 -2.07 -10.06
C CYS A 87 -2.00 -1.25 -10.70
N ARG A 88 -1.74 -0.51 -11.78
CA ARG A 88 -2.76 0.15 -12.60
C ARG A 88 -3.39 -0.82 -13.60
#